data_AF-A0A1W6MU88-F1
#
_entry.id   AF-A0A1W6MU88-F1
#
_cell.length_a   1.000
_cell.length_b   1.000
_cell.length_c   1.000
_cell.angle_alpha   90.00
_cell.angle_beta   90.00
_cell.angle_gamma   90.00
#
_symmetry.space_group_name_H-M   'P 1'
#
loop_
_entity.id
_entity.type
_entity.pdbx_description
1 polymer ?
#
loop_
_entity_poly.entity_id
_entity_poly.type
_entity_poly.pdbx_seq_one_letter_code
_entity_poly.pdbx_strand_id
1 'polypeptide(L)'
;MIKLKLAVVMGAALALASIAGAEAAAQQIFLKFPGLPGASTQKGHEGEIILTGFSTTDYVTIASSGGGGGAGKPVCGQVSILKPLDMTGPQFLALLFKGRQTAGPVTITFETTSGNAPYDYYKIDLQDVLVTSISQSDPQDNGVNETIVLHADRFKYTYYPTTADGRPGAPVVFGWDCLTNRAF
;
A
#
# COMPACT_ATOMS: atom_id res chain seq x y z
N MET A 1 -4.92 21.34 70.16
CA MET A 1 -4.48 22.23 69.06
C MET A 1 -3.14 21.71 68.60
N ILE A 2 -3.06 20.89 67.55
CA ILE A 2 -2.76 21.26 66.15
C ILE A 2 -3.22 20.09 65.24
N LYS A 3 -3.79 20.40 64.07
CA LYS A 3 -4.33 19.46 63.06
C LYS A 3 -3.29 19.12 61.98
N LEU A 4 -3.56 18.02 61.24
CA LEU A 4 -3.20 17.74 59.82
C LEU A 4 -1.76 17.18 59.57
N LYS A 5 -1.46 16.21 58.68
CA LYS A 5 -2.12 15.66 57.48
C LYS A 5 -1.82 14.16 57.28
N LEU A 6 -2.78 13.48 56.66
CA LEU A 6 -2.73 12.17 56.03
C LEU A 6 -1.81 12.20 54.78
N ALA A 7 -0.98 11.18 54.58
CA ALA A 7 -0.38 10.86 53.28
C ALA A 7 -0.26 9.34 53.13
N VAL A 8 -1.26 8.76 52.46
CA VAL A 8 -1.20 7.39 51.93
C VAL A 8 -0.30 7.43 50.71
N VAL A 9 0.85 6.75 50.76
CA VAL A 9 1.71 6.55 49.58
C VAL A 9 1.21 5.30 48.86
N MET A 10 0.61 5.54 47.69
CA MET A 10 0.18 4.56 46.71
C MET A 10 1.19 4.55 45.57
N GLY A 11 1.60 3.38 45.08
CA GLY A 11 2.35 3.24 43.82
C GLY A 11 3.46 2.19 43.92
N ALA A 12 3.60 1.21 43.02
CA ALA A 12 2.92 0.96 41.76
C ALA A 12 2.93 -0.57 41.51
N ALA A 13 1.78 -1.13 41.13
CA ALA A 13 1.75 -2.49 40.59
C ALA A 13 2.35 -2.43 39.18
N LEU A 14 3.44 -3.15 38.95
CA LEU A 14 4.05 -3.33 37.65
C LEU A 14 3.08 -4.18 36.80
N ALA A 15 2.23 -3.53 36.01
CA ALA A 15 1.44 -4.22 35.01
C ALA A 15 2.39 -4.68 33.91
N LEU A 16 2.69 -5.99 33.87
CA LEU A 16 3.17 -6.63 32.65
C LEU A 16 2.06 -6.45 31.60
N ALA A 17 2.22 -5.46 30.72
CA ALA A 17 1.48 -5.44 29.48
C ALA A 17 1.95 -6.67 28.69
N SER A 18 1.12 -7.70 28.65
CA SER A 18 1.28 -8.78 27.69
C SER A 18 1.30 -8.13 26.32
N ILE A 19 2.44 -8.22 25.63
CA ILE A 19 2.48 -8.12 24.17
C ILE A 19 1.65 -9.28 23.65
N ALA A 20 0.32 -9.09 23.60
CA ALA A 20 -0.52 -9.88 22.75
C ALA A 20 0.11 -9.77 21.37
N GLY A 21 0.66 -10.88 20.88
CA GLY A 21 1.11 -10.94 19.50
C GLY A 21 -0.03 -10.42 18.65
N ALA A 22 0.26 -9.50 17.74
CA ALA A 22 -0.66 -9.24 16.66
C ALA A 22 -0.83 -10.58 15.95
N GLU A 23 -1.91 -11.29 16.27
CA GLU A 23 -2.39 -12.44 15.51
C GLU A 23 -2.25 -12.04 14.04
N ALA A 24 -1.48 -12.79 13.26
CA ALA A 24 -1.17 -12.42 11.89
C ALA A 24 -2.49 -12.32 11.11
N ALA A 25 -3.04 -11.12 11.01
CA ALA A 25 -4.28 -10.87 10.33
C ALA A 25 -4.12 -11.33 8.88
N ALA A 26 -5.06 -12.12 8.38
CA ALA A 26 -5.07 -12.46 6.97
C ALA A 26 -5.20 -11.15 6.19
N GLN A 27 -4.16 -10.85 5.41
CA GLN A 27 -4.09 -9.69 4.54
C GLN A 27 -4.23 -10.16 3.10
N GLN A 28 -5.15 -9.56 2.37
CA GLN A 28 -5.28 -9.73 0.93
C GLN A 28 -4.97 -8.42 0.24
N ILE A 29 -4.35 -8.51 -0.93
CA ILE A 29 -3.99 -7.36 -1.75
C ILE A 29 -4.74 -7.50 -3.06
N PHE A 30 -5.49 -6.46 -3.43
CA PHE A 30 -6.27 -6.42 -4.66
C PHE A 30 -5.78 -5.30 -5.56
N LEU A 31 -5.90 -5.54 -6.86
CA LEU A 31 -5.58 -4.59 -7.91
C LEU A 31 -6.78 -4.43 -8.83
N LYS A 32 -7.35 -3.23 -8.82
CA LYS A 32 -8.31 -2.79 -9.81
C LYS A 32 -7.58 -2.10 -10.94
N PHE A 33 -7.61 -2.71 -12.12
CA PHE A 33 -6.92 -2.21 -13.30
C PHE A 33 -7.91 -2.03 -14.47
N PRO A 34 -8.11 -0.81 -14.99
CA PRO A 34 -9.08 -0.57 -16.04
C PRO A 34 -8.83 -1.41 -17.30
N GLY A 35 -9.86 -2.15 -17.71
CA GLY A 35 -9.82 -3.01 -18.90
C GLY A 35 -9.16 -4.38 -18.68
N LEU A 36 -8.67 -4.68 -17.48
CA LEU A 36 -8.10 -5.99 -17.13
C LEU A 36 -8.95 -6.64 -16.01
N PRO A 37 -10.00 -7.39 -16.34
CA PRO A 37 -10.81 -8.09 -15.34
C PRO A 37 -9.99 -9.23 -14.72
N GLY A 38 -9.83 -9.21 -13.40
CA GLY A 38 -9.22 -10.28 -12.63
C GLY A 38 -10.22 -11.37 -12.24
N ALA A 39 -9.74 -12.33 -11.43
CA ALA A 39 -10.50 -13.52 -11.02
C ALA A 39 -11.00 -13.47 -9.57
N SER A 40 -10.84 -12.35 -8.86
CA SER A 40 -11.30 -12.23 -7.48
C SER A 40 -12.82 -12.42 -7.37
N THR A 41 -13.22 -13.20 -6.37
CA THR A 41 -14.62 -13.38 -5.95
C THR A 41 -14.87 -12.81 -4.55
N GLN A 42 -13.87 -12.13 -3.97
CA GLN A 42 -13.98 -11.52 -2.65
C GLN A 42 -15.02 -10.40 -2.71
N LYS A 43 -15.92 -10.39 -1.72
CA LYS A 43 -16.96 -9.37 -1.62
C LYS A 43 -16.34 -7.98 -1.48
N GLY A 44 -16.69 -7.07 -2.38
CA GLY A 44 -16.11 -5.72 -2.42
C GLY A 44 -14.92 -5.58 -3.36
N HIS A 45 -14.36 -6.70 -3.83
CA HIS A 45 -13.24 -6.78 -4.77
C HIS A 45 -13.53 -7.75 -5.92
N GLU A 46 -14.79 -7.96 -6.28
CA GLU A 46 -15.16 -8.89 -7.35
C GLU A 46 -14.60 -8.41 -8.70
N GLY A 47 -13.95 -9.32 -9.42
CA GLY A 47 -13.33 -9.02 -10.72
C GLY A 47 -12.03 -8.21 -10.62
N GLU A 48 -11.50 -7.96 -9.42
CA GLU A 48 -10.16 -7.42 -9.24
C GLU A 48 -9.08 -8.52 -9.35
N ILE A 49 -7.85 -8.11 -9.61
CA ILE A 49 -6.69 -9.01 -9.68
C ILE A 49 -6.18 -9.22 -8.26
N ILE A 50 -5.95 -10.47 -7.87
CA ILE A 50 -5.36 -10.80 -6.56
C ILE A 50 -3.85 -10.70 -6.68
N LEU A 51 -3.23 -9.91 -5.81
CA LEU A 51 -1.78 -9.76 -5.73
C LEU A 51 -1.22 -10.60 -4.58
N THR A 52 -0.04 -11.17 -4.79
CA THR A 52 0.74 -11.89 -3.77
C THR A 52 1.84 -11.02 -3.15
N GLY A 53 2.09 -9.84 -3.72
CA GLY A 53 3.06 -8.90 -3.20
C GLY A 53 2.96 -7.52 -3.82
N PHE A 54 3.47 -6.55 -3.10
CA PHE A 54 3.56 -5.16 -3.51
C PHE A 54 4.83 -4.55 -2.92
N SER A 55 5.49 -3.69 -3.69
CA SER A 55 6.52 -2.79 -3.18
C SER A 55 6.54 -1.49 -3.97
N THR A 56 6.93 -0.41 -3.31
CA THR A 56 7.25 0.88 -3.94
C THR A 56 8.48 1.45 -3.24
N THR A 57 9.31 2.17 -3.98
CA THR A 57 10.50 2.83 -3.45
C THR A 57 10.54 4.27 -3.92
N ASP A 58 10.05 5.19 -3.10
CA ASP A 58 10.15 6.62 -3.32
C ASP A 58 11.39 7.19 -2.63
N TYR A 59 12.08 8.13 -3.28
CA TYR A 59 13.33 8.68 -2.73
C TYR A 59 13.47 10.18 -3.02
N VAL A 60 14.29 10.84 -2.21
CA VAL A 60 14.65 12.24 -2.41
C VAL A 60 16.10 12.29 -2.90
N THR A 61 16.32 12.92 -4.04
CA THR A 61 17.68 13.22 -4.51
C THR A 61 18.22 14.42 -3.74
N ILE A 62 19.40 14.31 -3.15
CA ILE A 62 20.04 15.40 -2.39
C ILE A 62 21.21 15.93 -3.21
N ALA A 63 21.20 17.21 -3.55
CA ALA A 63 22.36 17.84 -4.18
C ALA A 63 23.48 18.01 -3.14
N SER A 64 24.61 17.33 -3.33
CA SER A 64 25.80 17.52 -2.51
C SER A 64 26.58 18.74 -3.01
N SER A 65 26.26 19.93 -2.54
CA SER A 65 27.10 21.11 -2.76
C SER A 65 27.19 21.95 -1.50
N GLY A 66 28.42 22.23 -1.08
CA GLY A 66 28.75 22.81 0.21
C GLY A 66 28.11 24.17 0.51
N GLY A 67 28.02 24.46 1.82
CA GLY A 67 27.84 25.80 2.37
C GLY A 67 26.40 26.31 2.51
N GLY A 68 25.40 25.77 1.81
CA GLY A 68 24.03 26.29 1.95
C GLY A 68 22.94 25.39 1.35
N GLY A 69 22.09 24.86 2.23
CA GLY A 69 20.74 24.37 1.91
C GLY A 69 20.62 23.31 0.82
N GLY A 70 20.96 22.05 1.12
CA GLY A 70 20.70 20.89 0.26
C GLY A 70 19.22 20.51 0.22
N ALA A 71 18.37 21.36 -0.33
CA ALA A 71 16.96 21.02 -0.57
C ALA A 71 16.87 19.92 -1.62
N GLY A 72 16.43 18.73 -1.20
CA GLY A 72 16.32 17.59 -2.09
C GLY A 72 15.09 17.66 -3.00
N LYS A 73 15.14 16.97 -4.15
CA LYS A 73 14.00 16.82 -5.06
C LYS A 73 13.41 15.41 -4.92
N PRO A 74 12.13 15.28 -4.54
CA PRO A 74 11.44 14.00 -4.59
C PRO A 74 11.47 13.41 -6.00
N VAL A 75 11.67 12.10 -6.06
CA VAL A 75 11.52 11.29 -7.27
C VAL A 75 10.55 10.18 -6.92
N CYS A 76 9.44 10.14 -7.64
CA CYS A 76 8.46 9.08 -7.48
C CYS A 76 9.06 7.77 -7.96
N GLY A 77 8.91 6.75 -7.13
CA GLY A 77 9.34 5.40 -7.40
C GLY A 77 8.52 4.73 -8.48
N GLN A 78 8.97 3.54 -8.85
CA GLN A 78 8.13 2.58 -9.55
C GLN A 78 7.39 1.71 -8.54
N VAL A 79 6.19 1.30 -8.92
CA VAL A 79 5.39 0.33 -8.18
C VAL A 79 5.64 -1.05 -8.76
N SER A 80 6.03 -1.99 -7.91
CA SER A 80 6.17 -3.40 -8.28
C SER A 80 5.04 -4.20 -7.65
N ILE A 81 4.29 -4.90 -8.50
CA ILE A 81 3.23 -5.81 -8.09
C ILE A 81 3.62 -7.24 -8.44
N LEU A 82 3.28 -8.18 -7.57
CA LEU A 82 3.52 -9.60 -7.76
C LEU A 82 2.18 -10.33 -7.82
N LYS A 83 2.04 -11.24 -8.79
CA LYS A 83 0.85 -12.09 -8.95
C LYS A 83 1.24 -13.43 -9.60
N PRO A 84 0.49 -14.51 -9.37
CA PRO A 84 0.58 -15.69 -10.23
C PRO A 84 0.10 -15.35 -11.65
N LEU A 85 0.57 -16.12 -12.63
CA LEU A 85 0.05 -16.04 -13.99
C LEU A 85 -1.46 -16.36 -14.00
N ASP A 86 -2.23 -15.48 -14.63
CA ASP A 86 -3.67 -15.64 -14.83
C ASP A 86 -4.06 -15.08 -16.21
N MET A 87 -5.36 -14.94 -16.48
CA MET A 87 -5.86 -14.40 -17.75
C MET A 87 -5.40 -12.97 -18.06
N THR A 88 -4.96 -12.20 -17.05
CA THR A 88 -4.50 -10.81 -17.23
C THR A 88 -3.03 -10.73 -17.65
N GLY A 89 -2.23 -11.79 -17.47
CA GLY A 89 -0.80 -11.81 -17.82
C GLY A 89 -0.52 -11.41 -19.29
N PRO A 90 -1.12 -12.08 -20.29
CA PRO A 90 -0.99 -11.69 -21.70
C PRO A 90 -1.49 -10.27 -22.00
N GLN A 91 -2.45 -9.77 -21.21
CA GLN A 91 -2.99 -8.42 -21.39
C GLN A 91 -2.03 -7.35 -20.83
N PHE A 92 -1.36 -7.61 -19.71
CA PHE A 92 -0.24 -6.78 -19.22
C PHE A 92 0.92 -6.76 -20.23
N LEU A 93 1.28 -7.90 -20.81
CA LEU A 93 2.28 -7.96 -21.89
C LEU A 93 1.86 -7.12 -23.09
N ALA A 94 0.58 -7.13 -23.45
CA ALA A 94 0.06 -6.28 -24.52
C ALA A 94 0.15 -4.78 -24.18
N LEU A 95 -0.08 -4.38 -22.92
CA LEU A 95 0.12 -2.99 -22.49
C LEU A 95 1.59 -2.59 -22.57
N LEU A 96 2.50 -3.45 -22.07
CA LEU A 96 3.94 -3.25 -22.12
C LEU A 96 4.43 -3.09 -23.57
N PHE A 97 4.16 -4.06 -24.43
CA PHE A 97 4.66 -4.04 -25.81
C PHE A 97 4.02 -2.95 -26.68
N LYS A 98 2.83 -2.47 -26.33
CA LYS A 98 2.21 -1.32 -27.02
C LYS A 98 2.64 0.03 -26.44
N GLY A 99 3.32 0.05 -25.29
CA GLY A 99 3.74 1.28 -24.62
C GLY A 99 2.59 2.22 -24.27
N ARG A 100 1.40 1.67 -23.96
CA ARG A 100 0.19 2.46 -23.72
C ARG A 100 -0.04 2.68 -22.24
N GLN A 101 -0.36 3.93 -21.88
CA GLN A 101 -0.90 4.24 -20.56
C GLN A 101 -2.29 3.63 -20.37
N THR A 102 -2.69 3.45 -19.12
CA THR A 102 -4.02 3.00 -18.75
C THR A 102 -5.08 4.02 -19.14
N ALA A 103 -6.26 3.54 -19.53
CA ALA A 103 -7.38 4.42 -19.89
C ALA A 103 -8.02 5.12 -18.68
N GLY A 104 -7.63 4.76 -17.46
CA GLY A 104 -8.18 5.29 -16.21
C GLY A 104 -7.28 5.00 -15.02
N PRO A 105 -7.73 5.38 -13.81
CA PRO A 105 -6.96 5.18 -12.59
C PRO A 105 -6.82 3.69 -12.25
N VAL A 106 -5.66 3.32 -11.73
CA VAL A 106 -5.37 2.01 -11.17
C VAL A 106 -5.41 2.12 -9.66
N THR A 107 -6.02 1.16 -8.99
CA THR A 107 -6.13 1.16 -7.52
C THR A 107 -5.55 -0.13 -6.96
N ILE A 108 -4.66 -0.01 -5.98
CA ILE A 108 -4.16 -1.12 -5.17
C ILE A 108 -4.76 -0.98 -3.77
N THR A 109 -5.32 -2.05 -3.25
CA THR A 109 -6.00 -2.06 -1.96
C THR A 109 -5.52 -3.20 -1.09
N PHE A 110 -5.29 -2.91 0.20
CA PHE A 110 -4.92 -3.88 1.21
C PHE A 110 -6.08 -4.04 2.17
N GLU A 111 -6.68 -5.23 2.16
CA GLU A 111 -7.75 -5.60 3.08
C GLU A 111 -7.13 -6.25 4.33
N THR A 112 -7.67 -5.91 5.50
CA THR A 112 -7.37 -6.61 6.74
C THR A 112 -8.62 -7.25 7.31
N THR A 113 -8.43 -8.39 7.95
CA THR A 113 -9.45 -9.10 8.74
C THR A 113 -9.29 -8.90 10.25
N SER A 114 -8.33 -8.07 10.70
CA SER A 114 -8.04 -7.83 12.13
C SER A 114 -9.10 -7.02 12.88
N GLY A 115 -10.08 -6.45 12.18
CA GLY A 115 -11.19 -5.69 12.78
C GLY A 115 -12.42 -6.55 13.08
N ASN A 116 -13.52 -5.90 13.43
CA ASN A 116 -14.82 -6.56 13.60
C ASN A 116 -15.37 -7.14 12.30
N ALA A 117 -14.93 -6.60 11.16
CA ALA A 117 -15.27 -7.03 9.82
C ALA A 117 -14.08 -6.72 8.88
N PRO A 118 -13.95 -7.43 7.74
CA PRO A 118 -12.96 -7.08 6.73
C PRO A 118 -13.12 -5.64 6.24
N TYR A 119 -12.00 -4.94 6.08
CA TYR A 119 -11.98 -3.59 5.50
C TYR A 119 -10.64 -3.23 4.87
N ASP A 120 -10.69 -2.28 3.95
CA ASP A 120 -9.54 -1.71 3.27
C ASP A 120 -8.80 -0.75 4.20
N TYR A 121 -7.68 -1.18 4.77
CA TYR A 121 -6.91 -0.35 5.68
C TYR A 121 -5.88 0.53 4.97
N TYR A 122 -5.47 0.15 3.74
CA TYR A 122 -4.53 0.91 2.96
C TYR A 122 -4.89 0.87 1.48
N LYS A 123 -4.85 2.03 0.82
CA LYS A 123 -5.23 2.20 -0.56
C LYS A 123 -4.26 3.12 -1.29
N ILE A 124 -3.88 2.73 -2.49
CA ILE A 124 -2.98 3.47 -3.37
C ILE A 124 -3.70 3.67 -4.70
N ASP A 125 -4.09 4.91 -5.00
CA ASP A 125 -4.66 5.29 -6.28
C ASP A 125 -3.56 5.90 -7.17
N LEU A 126 -3.40 5.33 -8.36
CA LEU A 126 -2.40 5.70 -9.35
C LEU A 126 -3.09 6.26 -10.61
N GLN A 127 -2.56 7.34 -11.18
CA GLN A 127 -3.05 7.90 -12.45
C GLN A 127 -1.95 7.89 -13.52
N ASP A 128 -2.39 7.88 -14.78
CA ASP A 128 -1.55 7.89 -15.97
C ASP A 128 -0.50 6.76 -15.95
N VAL A 129 -0.98 5.55 -15.64
CA VAL A 129 -0.14 4.41 -15.34
C VAL A 129 0.40 3.76 -16.60
N LEU A 130 1.68 3.44 -16.63
CA LEU A 130 2.36 2.72 -17.70
C LEU A 130 3.01 1.45 -17.15
N VAL A 131 2.84 0.32 -17.85
CA VAL A 131 3.60 -0.90 -17.55
C VAL A 131 5.00 -0.76 -18.14
N THR A 132 6.03 -0.80 -17.29
CA THR A 132 7.42 -0.54 -17.70
C THR A 132 8.26 -1.81 -17.80
N SER A 133 7.93 -2.85 -17.04
CA SER A 133 8.56 -4.16 -17.21
C SER A 133 7.66 -5.28 -16.67
N ILE A 134 7.87 -6.48 -17.20
CA ILE A 134 7.27 -7.71 -16.71
C ILE A 134 8.36 -8.77 -16.66
N SER A 135 8.53 -9.43 -15.52
CA SER A 135 9.37 -10.60 -15.35
C SER A 135 8.48 -11.79 -15.01
N GLN A 136 8.63 -12.89 -15.74
CA GLN A 136 7.91 -14.14 -15.50
C GLN A 136 8.92 -15.21 -15.09
N SER A 137 8.67 -15.89 -13.98
CA SER A 137 9.52 -16.95 -13.46
C SER A 137 8.69 -18.12 -12.96
N ASP A 138 9.12 -19.34 -13.26
CA ASP A 138 8.48 -20.56 -12.77
C ASP A 138 9.52 -21.38 -11.98
N PRO A 139 9.40 -21.45 -10.64
CA PRO A 139 10.29 -22.26 -9.81
C PRO A 139 9.97 -23.77 -9.87
N GLN A 140 9.11 -24.22 -10.80
CA GLN A 140 8.57 -25.58 -11.00
C GLN A 140 7.54 -26.06 -9.95
N ASP A 141 7.50 -25.47 -8.75
CA ASP A 141 6.58 -25.92 -7.68
C ASP A 141 5.28 -25.10 -7.57
N ASN A 142 5.25 -23.87 -8.09
CA ASN A 142 4.13 -22.94 -7.87
C ASN A 142 3.68 -22.20 -9.13
N GLY A 143 3.98 -22.79 -10.29
CA GLY A 143 3.71 -22.24 -11.61
C GLY A 143 4.39 -20.91 -11.89
N VAL A 144 4.02 -20.30 -13.02
CA VAL A 144 4.56 -19.01 -13.44
C VAL A 144 4.07 -17.91 -12.49
N ASN A 145 5.02 -17.17 -11.92
CA ASN A 145 4.81 -15.96 -11.15
C ASN A 145 5.27 -14.75 -11.97
N GLU A 146 4.53 -13.65 -11.85
CA GLU A 146 4.77 -12.43 -12.60
C GLU A 146 5.12 -11.29 -11.64
N THR A 147 6.24 -10.63 -11.87
CA THR A 147 6.57 -9.33 -11.29
C THR A 147 6.35 -8.27 -12.36
N ILE A 148 5.39 -7.38 -12.13
CA ILE A 148 5.01 -6.32 -13.06
C ILE A 148 5.39 -4.99 -12.43
N VAL A 149 6.14 -4.17 -13.17
CA VAL A 149 6.55 -2.84 -12.73
C VAL A 149 5.73 -1.79 -13.44
N LEU A 150 5.18 -0.87 -12.66
CA LEU A 150 4.32 0.23 -13.08
C LEU A 150 5.01 1.55 -12.80
N HIS A 151 4.92 2.47 -13.75
CA HIS A 151 5.16 3.89 -13.56
C HIS A 151 3.82 4.62 -13.49
N ALA A 152 3.70 5.64 -12.64
CA ALA A 152 2.51 6.48 -12.56
C ALA A 152 2.94 7.95 -12.39
N ASP A 153 2.12 8.87 -12.88
CA ASP A 153 2.41 10.31 -12.79
C ASP A 153 1.85 10.94 -11.52
N ARG A 154 0.83 10.32 -10.92
CA ARG A 154 0.19 10.78 -9.69
C ARG A 154 -0.10 9.63 -8.76
N PHE A 155 0.16 9.87 -7.49
CA PHE A 155 -0.05 8.92 -6.41
C PHE A 155 -0.97 9.54 -5.38
N LYS A 156 -1.94 8.77 -4.90
CA LYS A 156 -2.71 9.09 -3.71
C LYS A 156 -2.72 7.91 -2.76
N TYR A 157 -2.18 8.14 -1.59
CA TYR A 157 -2.11 7.18 -0.50
C TYR A 157 -3.21 7.50 0.51
N THR A 158 -3.95 6.48 0.93
CA THR A 158 -4.97 6.57 1.96
C THR A 158 -4.79 5.44 2.96
N TYR A 159 -4.64 5.77 4.24
CA TYR A 159 -4.53 4.81 5.33
C TYR A 159 -5.67 5.00 6.34
N TYR A 160 -6.35 3.92 6.69
CA TYR A 160 -7.41 3.87 7.69
C TYR A 160 -6.88 3.17 8.95
N PRO A 161 -6.55 3.91 10.01
CA PRO A 161 -6.10 3.30 11.27
C PRO A 161 -7.21 2.45 11.87
N THR A 162 -6.87 1.30 12.46
CA THR A 162 -7.82 0.54 13.28
C THR A 162 -8.06 1.28 14.59
N THR A 163 -9.32 1.57 14.90
CA THR A 163 -9.71 2.15 16.20
C THR A 163 -9.71 1.10 17.30
N ALA A 164 -9.77 1.54 18.57
CA ALA A 164 -9.81 0.65 19.73
C ALA A 164 -11.04 -0.29 19.74
N ASP A 165 -12.14 0.10 19.10
CA ASP A 165 -13.32 -0.74 18.92
C ASP A 165 -13.26 -1.63 17.67
N GLY A 166 -12.09 -1.76 17.02
CA GLY A 166 -11.87 -2.68 15.90
C GLY A 166 -12.52 -2.25 14.59
N ARG A 167 -12.74 -0.94 14.39
CA ARG A 167 -13.35 -0.37 13.17
C ARG A 167 -12.33 0.49 12.40
N PRO A 168 -12.60 0.82 11.13
CA PRO A 168 -11.81 1.83 10.42
C PRO A 168 -11.99 3.22 11.05
N GLY A 169 -10.89 3.88 11.36
CA GLY A 169 -10.87 5.27 11.83
C GLY A 169 -10.93 6.29 10.69
N ALA A 170 -10.78 7.57 11.04
CA ALA A 170 -10.69 8.64 10.04
C ALA A 170 -9.42 8.46 9.17
N PRO A 171 -9.52 8.60 7.84
CA PRO A 171 -8.40 8.34 6.96
C PRO A 171 -7.31 9.40 7.09
N VAL A 172 -6.06 8.95 6.99
CA VAL A 172 -4.89 9.79 6.70
C VAL A 172 -4.64 9.72 5.20
N VAL A 173 -4.60 10.88 4.54
CA VAL A 173 -4.52 10.99 3.07
C VAL A 173 -3.32 11.82 2.66
N PHE A 174 -2.60 11.38 1.65
CA PHE A 174 -1.52 12.12 1.00
C PHE A 174 -1.58 11.94 -0.51
N GLY A 175 -1.58 13.03 -1.27
CA GLY A 175 -1.51 13.05 -2.73
C GLY A 175 -0.24 13.72 -3.23
N TRP A 176 0.38 13.19 -4.28
CA TRP A 176 1.53 13.80 -4.95
C TRP A 176 1.47 13.64 -6.46
N ASP A 177 1.66 14.75 -7.18
CA ASP A 177 1.81 14.81 -8.62
C ASP A 177 3.30 14.89 -8.95
N CYS A 178 3.83 13.85 -9.60
CA CYS A 178 5.24 13.68 -9.90
C CYS A 178 5.68 14.52 -11.10
N LEU A 179 4.76 14.89 -11.98
CA LEU A 179 5.05 15.76 -13.13
C LEU A 179 5.30 17.21 -12.68
N THR A 180 4.50 17.68 -11.74
CA THR A 180 4.58 19.05 -11.20
C THR A 180 5.39 19.15 -9.91
N ASN A 181 5.68 18.00 -9.30
CA ASN A 181 6.37 17.85 -8.02
C ASN A 181 5.65 18.64 -6.89
N ARG A 182 4.34 18.42 -6.78
CA ARG A 182 3.45 19.12 -5.82
C ARG A 182 2.45 18.16 -5.18
N ALA A 183 2.09 18.46 -3.93
CA ALA A 183 1.00 17.79 -3.25
C ALA A 183 -0.36 18.24 -3.80
N PHE A 184 -1.36 17.37 -3.69
CA PHE A 184 -2.76 17.65 -3.99
C PHE A 184 -3.72 17.00 -3.00
#